data_AF-A0A5C7QLJ9-F1
#
_entry.id   AF-A0A5C7QLJ9-F1
#
_cell.length_a   1.000
_cell.length_b   1.000
_cell.length_c   1.000
_cell.angle_alpha   90.00
_cell.angle_beta   90.00
_cell.angle_gamma   90.00
#
_symmetry.space_group_name_H-M   'P 1'
#
loop_
_entity.id
_entity.type
_entity.pdbx_description
1 polymer ?
#
loop_
_entity_poly.entity_id
_entity_poly.type
_entity_poly.pdbx_seq_one_letter_code
_entity_poly.pdbx_strand_id
1 'polypeptide(L)' 'LFSWAIVLDKIGMAGLLAMCLFLGILGIGFIYEWKKGALEWE' A
#
# COMPACT_ATOMS: atom_id res chain seq x y z
N LEU A 1 0.75 -2.64 -7.55
CA LEU A 1 0.91 -1.18 -7.81
C LEU A 1 0.94 -0.87 -9.31
N PHE A 2 1.78 -1.55 -10.10
CA PHE A 2 1.98 -1.22 -11.51
C PHE A 2 0.70 -1.34 -12.37
N SER A 3 -0.03 -2.46 -12.30
CA SER A 3 -1.26 -2.65 -13.10
C SER A 3 -2.36 -1.64 -12.78
N TRP A 4 -2.48 -1.21 -11.52
CA TRP A 4 -3.45 -0.20 -11.09
C TRP A 4 -3.12 1.19 -11.67
N ALA A 5 -1.84 1.57 -11.71
CA ALA A 5 -1.41 2.84 -12.29
C ALA A 5 -1.75 2.94 -13.78
N ILE A 6 -1.68 1.81 -14.50
CA ILE A 6 -2.00 1.75 -15.94
C ILE A 6 -3.49 2.00 -16.21
N VAL A 7 -4.38 1.59 -15.29
CA VAL A 7 -5.83 1.71 -15.49
C VAL A 7 -6.47 2.86 -14.71
N LEU A 8 -5.68 3.69 -14.01
CA LEU A 8 -6.19 4.75 -13.14
C LEU A 8 -7.17 5.70 -13.84
N ASP A 9 -6.88 6.05 -15.09
CA ASP A 9 -7.74 6.91 -15.92
C ASP A 9 -9.14 6.30 -16.16
N LYS A 10 -9.27 4.98 -16.15
CA LYS A 10 -10.55 4.27 -16.35
C LYS A 10 -11.40 4.18 -15.08
N ILE A 11 -10.77 4.12 -13.91
CA ILE A 11 -11.43 3.94 -12.61
C ILE A 11 -11.60 5.27 -11.85
N GLY A 12 -10.89 6.32 -12.25
CA GLY A 12 -11.00 7.66 -11.71
C GLY A 12 -10.70 7.75 -10.20
N MET A 13 -11.35 8.68 -9.50
CA MET A 13 -11.14 8.93 -8.07
C MET A 13 -11.38 7.72 -7.17
N ALA A 14 -12.30 6.82 -7.54
CA ALA A 14 -12.56 5.60 -6.78
C ALA A 14 -11.33 4.69 -6.77
N GLY A 15 -10.64 4.57 -7.89
CA GLY A 15 -9.36 3.85 -7.98
C GLY A 15 -8.30 4.47 -7.09
N LEU A 16 -8.23 5.79 -7.05
CA LEU A 16 -7.30 6.58 -6.22
C LEU A 16 -7.51 6.36 -4.73
N LEU A 17 -8.75 6.44 -4.26
CA LEU A 17 -9.08 6.16 -2.86
C LEU A 17 -8.78 4.72 -2.46
N ALA A 18 -9.09 3.75 -3.34
CA ALA A 18 -8.79 2.33 -3.08
C ALA A 18 -7.28 2.10 -2.91
N MET A 19 -6.45 2.74 -3.73
CA MET A 19 -5.00 2.61 -3.63
C MET A 19 -4.44 3.31 -2.38
N CYS A 20 -4.94 4.50 -2.04
CA CYS A 20 -4.56 5.19 -0.81
C CYS A 20 -4.88 4.34 0.43
N LEU A 21 -6.04 3.69 0.46
CA LEU A 21 -6.41 2.78 1.54
C LEU A 21 -5.48 1.57 1.61
N PHE A 22 -5.21 0.93 0.47
CA PHE A 22 -4.32 -0.23 0.38
C PHE A 22 -2.90 0.10 0.88
N LEU A 23 -2.32 1.20 0.41
CA LEU A 23 -1.01 1.67 0.85
C LEU A 23 -1.01 2.06 2.32
N GLY A 24 -2.09 2.66 2.84
CA GLY A 24 -2.24 2.95 4.26
C GLY A 24 -2.17 1.68 5.11
N ILE A 25 -2.91 0.65 4.73
CA ILE A 25 -2.91 -0.65 5.44
C ILE A 25 -1.51 -1.29 5.39
N LEU A 26 -0.87 -1.31 4.22
CA LEU A 26 0.50 -1.80 4.06
C LEU A 26 1.50 -1.02 4.91
N GLY A 27 1.40 0.30 4.93
CA GLY A 27 2.26 1.16 5.74
C GLY A 27 2.11 0.87 7.23
N ILE A 28 0.88 0.68 7.72
CA ILE A 28 0.63 0.30 9.12
C ILE A 28 1.21 -1.10 9.41
N GLY A 29 1.00 -2.07 8.53
CA GLY A 29 1.57 -3.41 8.67
C GLY A 29 3.10 -3.39 8.71
N PHE A 30 3.72 -2.62 7.82
CA PHE A 30 5.16 -2.44 7.77
C PHE A 30 5.72 -1.77 9.04
N ILE A 31 5.06 -0.72 9.54
CA ILE A 31 5.42 -0.09 10.82
C ILE A 31 5.30 -1.10 11.97
N TYR A 32 4.25 -1.93 11.98
CA TYR A 32 4.09 -2.96 12.99
C TYR A 32 5.22 -4.00 12.95
N GLU A 33 5.53 -4.53 11.76
CA GLU A 33 6.61 -5.49 11.56
C GLU A 33 7.99 -4.90 11.92
N TRP A 34 8.24 -3.64 11.58
CA TRP A 34 9.43 -2.91 12.00
C TRP A 34 9.52 -2.84 13.52
N LYS A 35 8.45 -2.38 14.20
CA LYS A 35 8.44 -2.29 15.67
C LYS A 35 8.58 -3.64 16.36
N LYS A 36 8.19 -4.73 15.70
CA LYS A 36 8.35 -6.09 16.21
C LYS A 36 9.76 -6.66 15.97
N GLY A 37 10.62 -5.95 15.25
CA GLY A 37 11.97 -6.42 14.91
C GLY A 37 11.98 -7.49 13.82
N ALA A 38 10.87 -7.70 13.10
CA ALA A 38 10.78 -8.74 12.07
C ALA A 38 11.56 -8.39 10.78
N LEU A 39 12.00 -7.14 10.66
CA LEU A 39 12.84 -6.64 9.57
C LEU A 39 14.34 -6.70 9.89
N GLU A 40 14.70 -7.00 11.14
CA GLU A 40 16.09 -7.28 11.50
C GLU A 40 16.38 -8.73 11.12
N TRP A 41 17.00 -8.89 9.97
CA TRP A 41 17.69 -10.11 9.60
C TRP A 41 19.07 -10.03 10.28
N GLU A 42 19.48 -11.08 11.01
CA GLU A 42 20.81 -11.16 11.65
C GLU A 42 21.97 -10.74 10.72
#